data_AF-A0AAN7EYM4-F1
#
_entry.id   AF-A0AAN7EYM4-F1
#
_cell.length_a   1.000
_cell.length_b   1.000
_cell.length_c   1.000
_cell.angle_alpha   90.00
_cell.angle_beta   90.00
_cell.angle_gamma   90.00
#
_symmetry.space_group_name_H-M   'P 1'
#
loop_
_entity.id
_entity.type
_entity.pdbx_description
1 polymer ?
#
loop_
_entity_poly.entity_id
_entity_poly.type
_entity_poly.pdbx_seq_one_letter_code
_entity_poly.pdbx_strand_id
1 'polypeptide(L)'
;MTLYVGREASKLWKRVCAEVTAEITLLSENWKYLLAGLICQYIHGLAARGVHYLHRPGPLLQDVGFLLLPELGKDKAYISETLFTLIFISFFLWTFHPFIFKSKRIYTVLVWCRVLAFLVASQILRIFTFYSTQLPGPNYHCREGSKLATLPRPDSALEVLLINFPRGIVYGCGDLIFSSHMIFTLVFVRTYQKYGTRRFIKQFAWLLAVIQSFLIVASRKHYTVDVVVAWYTVNLVVFFIDKKLPEMPDRTSGASLLLPLTSKDKDSKNKEENHKLLNGNSGDPTDRRQRTQVNGKNLEDGNTGHPDTAMNGV
;
A
#
# COMPACT_ATOMS: atom_id res chain seq x y z
N MET A 1 17.74 -38.10 15.48
CA MET A 1 16.71 -37.14 14.99
C MET A 1 16.69 -35.83 15.79
N THR A 2 16.70 -35.88 17.11
CA THR A 2 16.63 -34.71 18.03
C THR A 2 17.76 -33.67 17.83
N LEU A 3 19.01 -34.10 17.62
CA LEU A 3 20.14 -33.18 17.39
C LEU A 3 20.05 -32.41 16.06
N TYR A 4 19.43 -33.01 15.03
CA TYR A 4 19.27 -32.37 13.72
C TYR A 4 18.16 -31.30 13.77
N VAL A 5 17.08 -31.58 14.51
CA VAL A 5 15.98 -30.62 14.77
C VAL A 5 16.49 -29.41 15.57
N GLY A 6 17.31 -29.61 16.61
CA GLY A 6 17.90 -28.51 17.38
C GLY A 6 18.80 -27.59 16.55
N ARG A 7 19.56 -28.16 15.60
CA ARG A 7 20.46 -27.39 14.72
C ARG A 7 19.69 -26.57 13.68
N GLU A 8 18.62 -27.12 13.10
CA GLU A 8 17.76 -26.37 12.17
C GLU A 8 16.95 -25.28 12.88
N ALA A 9 16.45 -25.55 14.10
CA ALA A 9 15.80 -24.55 14.94
C ALA A 9 16.76 -23.39 15.30
N SER A 10 18.01 -23.68 15.66
CA SER A 10 19.03 -22.65 15.94
C SER A 10 19.36 -21.78 14.73
N LYS A 11 19.43 -22.38 13.52
CA LYS A 11 19.64 -21.64 12.27
C LYS A 11 18.45 -20.74 11.93
N LEU A 12 17.23 -21.27 12.09
CA LEU A 12 16.00 -20.49 11.88
C LEU A 12 15.93 -19.32 12.87
N TRP A 13 16.23 -19.57 14.15
CA TRP A 13 16.23 -18.55 15.19
C TRP A 13 17.21 -17.42 14.90
N LYS A 14 18.49 -17.74 14.60
CA LYS A 14 19.50 -16.73 14.23
C LYS A 14 19.07 -15.89 13.03
N ARG A 15 18.38 -16.52 12.08
CA ARG A 15 17.87 -15.83 10.89
C ARG A 15 16.71 -14.91 11.22
N VAL A 16 15.74 -15.38 12.00
CA VAL A 16 14.62 -14.56 12.47
C VAL A 16 15.18 -13.36 13.24
N CYS A 17 16.14 -13.56 14.13
CA CYS A 17 16.82 -12.46 14.82
C CYS A 17 17.45 -11.46 13.85
N ALA A 18 18.20 -11.92 12.85
CA ALA A 18 18.85 -11.02 11.88
C ALA A 18 17.84 -10.22 11.03
N GLU A 19 16.76 -10.86 10.57
CA GLU A 19 15.68 -10.17 9.83
C GLU A 19 14.94 -9.18 10.73
N VAL A 20 14.65 -9.57 11.98
CA VAL A 20 14.02 -8.69 12.97
C VAL A 20 14.90 -7.49 13.28
N THR A 21 16.20 -7.66 13.47
CA THR A 21 17.13 -6.55 13.69
C THR A 21 17.12 -5.58 12.50
N ALA A 22 17.20 -6.08 11.26
CA ALA A 22 17.16 -5.24 10.08
C ALA A 22 15.82 -4.48 9.93
N GLU A 23 14.70 -5.15 10.20
CA GLU A 23 13.37 -4.52 10.16
C GLU A 23 13.17 -3.52 11.31
N ILE A 24 13.74 -3.75 12.49
CA ILE A 24 13.71 -2.79 13.61
C ILE A 24 14.52 -1.55 13.25
N THR A 25 15.70 -1.69 12.62
CA THR A 25 16.47 -0.53 12.15
C THR A 25 15.66 0.29 11.14
N LEU A 26 15.08 -0.36 10.13
CA LEU A 26 14.22 0.32 9.15
C LEU A 26 12.98 0.94 9.79
N LEU A 27 12.38 0.28 10.78
CA LEU A 27 11.27 0.80 11.56
C LEU A 27 11.69 2.05 12.32
N SER A 28 12.85 2.05 12.97
CA SER A 28 13.36 3.20 13.71
C SER A 28 13.67 4.41 12.82
N GLU A 29 13.98 4.19 11.54
CA GLU A 29 14.17 5.25 10.56
C GLU A 29 12.84 5.77 10.01
N ASN A 30 11.84 4.90 9.84
CA ASN A 30 10.59 5.20 9.12
C ASN A 30 9.33 5.29 10.00
N TRP A 31 9.45 5.15 11.34
CA TRP A 31 8.30 5.05 12.25
C TRP A 31 7.34 6.24 12.14
N LYS A 32 7.84 7.44 11.83
CA LYS A 32 7.02 8.64 11.64
C LYS A 32 5.99 8.47 10.53
N TYR A 33 6.36 7.82 9.42
CA TYR A 33 5.44 7.56 8.31
C TYR A 33 4.38 6.53 8.68
N LEU A 34 4.76 5.47 9.40
CA LEU A 34 3.81 4.46 9.87
C LEU A 34 2.84 5.06 10.88
N LEU A 35 3.35 5.82 11.86
CA LEU A 35 2.53 6.50 12.86
C LEU A 35 1.58 7.50 12.20
N ALA A 36 2.06 8.34 11.29
CA ALA A 36 1.22 9.26 10.52
C ALA A 36 0.13 8.49 9.74
N GLY A 37 0.49 7.37 9.13
CA GLY A 37 -0.45 6.47 8.46
C GLY A 37 -1.56 5.98 9.40
N LEU A 38 -1.19 5.47 10.58
CA LEU A 38 -2.14 4.97 11.59
C LEU A 38 -3.04 6.09 12.15
N ILE A 39 -2.48 7.26 12.41
CA ILE A 39 -3.26 8.44 12.84
C ILE A 39 -4.28 8.82 11.77
N CYS A 40 -3.89 8.82 10.49
CA CYS A 40 -4.80 9.11 9.39
C CYS A 40 -5.90 8.04 9.24
N GLN A 41 -5.58 6.74 9.46
CA GLN A 41 -6.59 5.68 9.50
C GLN A 41 -7.64 5.94 10.59
N TYR A 42 -7.18 6.37 11.77
CA TYR A 42 -8.05 6.71 12.89
C TYR A 42 -8.92 7.94 12.57
N ILE A 43 -8.34 9.00 12.00
CA ILE A 43 -9.07 10.20 11.54
C ILE A 43 -10.13 9.81 10.51
N HIS A 44 -9.82 8.95 9.55
CA HIS A 44 -10.80 8.44 8.59
C HIS A 44 -11.94 7.67 9.27
N GLY A 45 -11.66 6.84 10.28
CA GLY A 45 -12.68 6.17 11.09
C GLY A 45 -13.59 7.16 11.84
N LEU A 46 -13.00 8.21 12.41
CA LEU A 46 -13.72 9.27 13.09
C LEU A 46 -14.63 10.04 12.12
N ALA A 47 -14.12 10.37 10.93
CA ALA A 47 -14.85 11.03 9.86
C ALA A 47 -16.03 10.18 9.36
N ALA A 48 -15.83 8.87 9.15
CA ALA A 48 -16.89 7.96 8.76
C ALA A 48 -18.01 7.88 9.83
N ARG A 49 -17.63 7.85 11.11
CA ARG A 49 -18.61 7.94 12.21
C ARG A 49 -19.29 9.30 12.26
N GLY A 50 -18.57 10.38 11.97
CA GLY A 50 -19.11 11.74 11.87
C GLY A 50 -20.22 11.84 10.84
N VAL A 51 -20.02 11.26 9.64
CA VAL A 51 -21.08 11.22 8.60
C VAL A 51 -22.25 10.34 9.00
N HIS A 52 -22.05 9.29 9.80
CA HIS A 52 -23.17 8.50 10.31
C HIS A 52 -24.09 9.32 11.24
N TYR A 53 -23.56 10.26 12.03
CA TYR A 53 -24.43 11.20 12.76
C TYR A 53 -25.22 12.14 11.84
N LEU A 54 -24.69 12.44 10.65
CA LEU A 54 -25.36 13.27 9.64
C LEU A 54 -26.30 12.47 8.73
N HIS A 55 -26.18 11.15 8.72
CA HIS A 55 -26.92 10.27 7.83
C HIS A 55 -28.42 10.36 8.10
N ARG A 56 -29.18 10.59 7.02
CA ARG A 56 -30.63 10.53 7.03
C ARG A 56 -31.08 9.32 6.21
N PRO A 57 -31.89 8.42 6.78
CA PRO A 57 -32.43 7.30 6.03
C PRO A 57 -33.39 7.85 4.97
N GLY A 58 -33.43 7.19 3.82
CA GLY A 58 -34.27 7.55 2.69
C GLY A 58 -34.50 6.35 1.78
N PRO A 59 -35.27 6.52 0.70
CA PRO A 59 -35.48 5.47 -0.28
C PRO A 59 -34.16 5.06 -0.94
N LEU A 60 -34.06 3.79 -1.32
CA LEU A 60 -32.89 3.28 -2.02
C LEU A 60 -32.74 3.97 -3.37
N LEU A 61 -31.53 4.40 -3.69
CA LEU A 61 -31.22 4.97 -5.00
C LEU A 61 -31.28 3.88 -6.07
N GLN A 62 -31.71 4.28 -7.27
CA GLN A 62 -31.68 3.40 -8.43
C GLN A 62 -30.22 3.11 -8.81
N ASP A 63 -29.86 1.84 -8.83
CA ASP A 63 -28.50 1.41 -9.12
C ASP A 63 -28.48 0.26 -10.12
N VAL A 64 -27.64 0.38 -11.15
CA VAL A 64 -27.56 -0.59 -12.25
C VAL A 64 -27.06 -1.94 -11.74
N GLY A 65 -26.07 -1.96 -10.85
CA GLY A 65 -25.62 -3.23 -10.26
C GLY A 65 -26.68 -3.86 -9.37
N PHE A 66 -27.61 -3.07 -8.81
CA PHE A 66 -28.72 -3.64 -8.05
C PHE A 66 -29.78 -4.29 -8.92
N LEU A 67 -29.96 -3.79 -10.16
CA LEU A 67 -30.80 -4.39 -11.17
C LEU A 67 -30.20 -5.68 -11.76
N LEU A 68 -28.88 -5.68 -11.98
CA LEU A 68 -28.18 -6.79 -12.63
C LEU A 68 -27.86 -7.95 -11.68
N LEU A 69 -27.56 -7.68 -10.42
CA LEU A 69 -27.14 -8.70 -9.45
C LEU A 69 -28.30 -9.07 -8.52
N PRO A 70 -28.56 -10.37 -8.32
CA PRO A 70 -29.54 -10.81 -7.34
C PRO A 70 -29.09 -10.41 -5.94
N GLU A 71 -30.05 -9.98 -5.12
CA GLU A 71 -29.76 -9.68 -3.73
C GLU A 71 -29.44 -10.95 -2.95
N LEU A 72 -28.37 -10.90 -2.14
CA LEU A 72 -27.98 -12.03 -1.30
C LEU A 72 -28.91 -12.24 -0.10
N GLY A 73 -29.64 -11.20 0.31
CA GLY A 73 -30.44 -11.17 1.53
C GLY A 73 -29.63 -10.82 2.79
N LYS A 74 -30.33 -10.53 3.89
CA LYS A 74 -29.74 -10.15 5.19
C LYS A 74 -28.87 -11.27 5.77
N ASP A 75 -29.35 -12.51 5.69
CA ASP A 75 -28.68 -13.67 6.30
C ASP A 75 -27.34 -13.99 5.65
N LYS A 76 -27.16 -13.64 4.38
CA LYS A 76 -25.92 -13.90 3.62
C LYS A 76 -25.05 -12.66 3.45
N ALA A 77 -25.42 -11.53 4.06
CA ALA A 77 -24.66 -10.28 3.95
C ALA A 77 -23.23 -10.38 4.53
N TYR A 78 -22.97 -11.37 5.39
CA TYR A 78 -21.64 -11.62 5.95
C TYR A 78 -20.65 -12.17 4.93
N ILE A 79 -21.10 -12.81 3.83
CA ILE A 79 -20.23 -13.46 2.84
C ILE A 79 -19.20 -12.48 2.26
N SER A 80 -19.63 -11.25 1.95
CA SER A 80 -18.72 -10.21 1.46
C SER A 80 -17.73 -9.71 2.51
N GLU A 81 -18.08 -9.71 3.81
CA GLU A 81 -17.11 -9.43 4.88
C GLU A 81 -16.11 -10.57 5.00
N THR A 82 -16.58 -11.82 5.01
CA THR A 82 -15.72 -12.99 5.13
C THR A 82 -14.67 -13.03 4.03
N LEU A 83 -15.07 -12.80 2.78
CA LEU A 83 -14.10 -12.76 1.67
C LEU A 83 -13.10 -11.61 1.84
N PHE A 84 -13.55 -10.42 2.23
CA PHE A 84 -12.65 -9.31 2.51
C PHE A 84 -11.65 -9.63 3.64
N THR A 85 -12.13 -10.19 4.75
CA THR A 85 -11.29 -10.63 5.87
C THR A 85 -10.27 -11.68 5.42
N LEU A 86 -10.67 -12.64 4.59
CA LEU A 86 -9.75 -13.62 4.01
C LEU A 86 -8.66 -12.97 3.16
N ILE A 87 -9.02 -12.02 2.28
CA ILE A 87 -8.06 -11.26 1.47
C ILE A 87 -7.10 -10.47 2.39
N PHE A 88 -7.63 -9.78 3.40
CA PHE A 88 -6.86 -8.99 4.35
C PHE A 88 -5.85 -9.84 5.11
N ILE A 89 -6.30 -10.94 5.74
CA ILE A 89 -5.43 -11.85 6.49
C ILE A 89 -4.40 -12.48 5.57
N SER A 90 -4.78 -12.91 4.38
CA SER A 90 -3.85 -13.51 3.40
C SER A 90 -2.74 -12.53 3.01
N PHE A 91 -3.09 -11.26 2.76
CA PHE A 91 -2.11 -10.22 2.46
C PHE A 91 -1.21 -9.93 3.66
N PHE A 92 -1.80 -9.78 4.86
CA PHE A 92 -1.06 -9.56 6.09
C PHE A 92 -0.03 -10.68 6.33
N LEU A 93 -0.45 -11.94 6.30
CA LEU A 93 0.44 -13.09 6.45
C LEU A 93 1.54 -13.13 5.38
N TRP A 94 1.22 -12.75 4.14
CA TRP A 94 2.22 -12.63 3.08
C TRP A 94 3.27 -11.54 3.37
N THR A 95 2.92 -10.42 4.00
CA THR A 95 3.92 -9.40 4.35
C THR A 95 4.98 -9.91 5.34
N PHE A 96 4.62 -10.85 6.22
CA PHE A 96 5.56 -11.49 7.17
C PHE A 96 6.26 -12.74 6.60
N HIS A 97 6.00 -13.10 5.33
CA HIS A 97 6.66 -14.22 4.66
C HIS A 97 8.20 -14.18 4.69
N PRO A 98 8.90 -13.02 4.64
CA PRO A 98 10.37 -12.97 4.73
C PRO A 98 10.95 -13.54 6.03
N PHE A 99 10.22 -13.45 7.15
CA PHE A 99 10.65 -13.97 8.44
C PHE A 99 10.64 -15.52 8.48
N ILE A 100 9.68 -16.12 7.78
CA ILE A 100 9.46 -17.58 7.79
C ILE A 100 10.23 -18.26 6.64
N PHE A 101 10.09 -17.73 5.43
CA PHE A 101 10.63 -18.35 4.21
C PHE A 101 11.92 -17.67 3.75
N LYS A 102 12.80 -18.39 3.02
CA LYS A 102 14.11 -17.92 2.54
C LYS A 102 14.06 -16.82 1.45
N SER A 103 13.04 -15.96 1.46
CA SER A 103 12.83 -14.93 0.45
C SER A 103 13.33 -13.57 0.92
N LYS A 104 14.48 -13.13 0.41
CA LYS A 104 15.07 -11.81 0.66
C LYS A 104 14.60 -10.76 -0.36
N ARG A 105 13.31 -10.65 -0.69
CA ARG A 105 12.85 -9.69 -1.73
C ARG A 105 12.16 -8.44 -1.21
N ILE A 106 11.57 -8.51 -0.02
CA ILE A 106 10.77 -7.41 0.52
C ILE A 106 11.17 -7.15 1.96
N TYR A 107 11.11 -5.87 2.36
CA TYR A 107 11.11 -5.46 3.76
C TYR A 107 9.68 -5.11 4.13
N THR A 108 9.19 -5.73 5.20
CA THR A 108 7.84 -5.60 5.73
C THR A 108 7.53 -4.15 6.03
N VAL A 109 8.44 -3.45 6.72
CA VAL A 109 8.29 -2.02 7.06
C VAL A 109 8.12 -1.16 5.82
N LEU A 110 8.95 -1.33 4.79
CA LEU A 110 8.88 -0.52 3.57
C LEU A 110 7.60 -0.80 2.77
N VAL A 111 7.14 -2.04 2.73
CA VAL A 111 5.85 -2.39 2.11
C VAL A 111 4.71 -1.70 2.84
N TRP A 112 4.68 -1.73 4.18
CA TRP A 112 3.64 -1.08 4.97
C TRP A 112 3.70 0.45 4.88
N CYS A 113 4.87 1.07 4.82
CA CYS A 113 4.98 2.51 4.53
C CYS A 113 4.30 2.89 3.21
N ARG A 114 4.50 2.10 2.14
CA ARG A 114 3.85 2.33 0.84
C ARG A 114 2.36 2.09 0.89
N VAL A 115 1.94 0.96 1.46
CA VAL A 115 0.52 0.60 1.61
C VAL A 115 -0.21 1.70 2.37
N LEU A 116 0.33 2.15 3.51
CA LEU A 116 -0.25 3.25 4.27
C LEU A 116 -0.28 4.55 3.48
N ALA A 117 0.75 4.89 2.70
CA ALA A 117 0.72 6.07 1.84
C ALA A 117 -0.43 6.02 0.81
N PHE A 118 -0.62 4.87 0.14
CA PHE A 118 -1.74 4.68 -0.79
C PHE A 118 -3.10 4.77 -0.09
N LEU A 119 -3.21 4.16 1.10
CA LEU A 119 -4.44 4.18 1.89
C LEU A 119 -4.78 5.58 2.39
N VAL A 120 -3.80 6.33 2.92
CA VAL A 120 -4.00 7.71 3.41
C VAL A 120 -4.48 8.61 2.29
N ALA A 121 -3.80 8.61 1.14
CA ALA A 121 -4.21 9.43 0.01
C ALA A 121 -5.64 9.08 -0.48
N SER A 122 -5.94 7.77 -0.59
CA SER A 122 -7.28 7.32 -0.97
C SER A 122 -8.33 7.71 0.08
N GLN A 123 -8.02 7.62 1.36
CA GLN A 123 -8.95 7.94 2.44
C GLN A 123 -9.20 9.43 2.58
N ILE A 124 -8.21 10.29 2.35
CA ILE A 124 -8.41 11.73 2.31
C ILE A 124 -9.42 12.09 1.21
N LEU A 125 -9.22 11.56 -0.01
CA LEU A 125 -10.17 11.75 -1.11
C LEU A 125 -11.57 11.25 -0.74
N ARG A 126 -11.64 10.09 -0.08
CA ARG A 126 -12.89 9.52 0.41
C ARG A 126 -13.61 10.40 1.43
N ILE A 127 -12.87 10.98 2.39
CA ILE A 127 -13.44 11.89 3.39
C ILE A 127 -14.08 13.09 2.69
N PHE A 128 -13.39 13.69 1.71
CA PHE A 128 -13.95 14.80 0.95
C PHE A 128 -15.22 14.42 0.20
N THR A 129 -15.26 13.25 -0.43
CA THR A 129 -16.46 12.82 -1.19
C THR A 129 -17.66 12.60 -0.28
N PHE A 130 -17.52 11.85 0.81
CA PHE A 130 -18.66 11.53 1.68
C PHE A 130 -19.13 12.68 2.58
N TYR A 131 -18.34 13.74 2.75
CA TYR A 131 -18.79 14.95 3.44
C TYR A 131 -19.46 15.91 2.46
N SER A 132 -19.07 15.86 1.19
CA SER A 132 -19.65 16.67 0.12
C SER A 132 -20.98 16.10 -0.37
N THR A 133 -21.15 14.79 -0.26
CA THR A 133 -22.34 14.05 -0.71
C THR A 133 -22.98 13.36 0.50
N GLN A 134 -24.30 13.48 0.68
CA GLN A 134 -25.04 12.92 1.82
C GLN A 134 -26.17 11.99 1.36
N LEU A 135 -25.83 11.05 0.47
CA LEU A 135 -26.76 10.05 -0.04
C LEU A 135 -27.13 8.99 1.00
N PRO A 136 -28.34 8.40 0.90
CA PRO A 136 -28.78 7.32 1.80
C PRO A 136 -28.02 6.02 1.51
N GLY A 137 -27.45 5.39 2.54
CA GLY A 137 -26.72 4.12 2.43
C GLY A 137 -27.62 2.92 2.08
N PRO A 138 -27.16 1.98 1.23
CA PRO A 138 -27.99 0.88 0.73
C PRO A 138 -28.14 -0.30 1.71
N ASN A 139 -27.29 -0.32 2.74
CA ASN A 139 -27.17 -1.43 3.68
C ASN A 139 -28.45 -1.62 4.49
N TYR A 140 -28.80 -2.86 4.78
CA TYR A 140 -30.05 -3.23 5.43
C TYR A 140 -30.29 -2.53 6.77
N HIS A 141 -29.23 -2.25 7.53
CA HIS A 141 -29.32 -1.57 8.83
C HIS A 141 -29.37 -0.04 8.73
N CYS A 142 -29.17 0.53 7.53
CA CYS A 142 -29.26 1.96 7.26
C CYS A 142 -30.62 2.39 6.68
N ARG A 143 -31.51 1.44 6.40
CA ARG A 143 -32.84 1.70 5.85
C ARG A 143 -33.80 2.24 6.92
N GLU A 144 -34.84 2.93 6.45
CA GLU A 144 -35.94 3.41 7.30
C GLU A 144 -36.51 2.27 8.16
N GLY A 145 -36.78 2.56 9.44
CA GLY A 145 -37.28 1.59 10.42
C GLY A 145 -36.20 0.79 11.17
N SER A 146 -34.92 0.88 10.77
CA SER A 146 -33.81 0.27 11.52
C SER A 146 -33.35 1.19 12.66
N LYS A 147 -33.20 0.64 13.87
CA LYS A 147 -32.67 1.35 15.05
C LYS A 147 -31.21 1.81 14.87
N LEU A 148 -30.49 1.24 13.91
CA LEU A 148 -29.07 1.55 13.61
C LEU A 148 -28.90 2.56 12.47
N ALA A 149 -29.99 2.97 11.81
CA ALA A 149 -29.91 3.87 10.67
C ALA A 149 -29.40 5.24 11.11
N THR A 150 -30.00 5.82 12.15
CA THR A 150 -29.59 7.10 12.72
C THR A 150 -28.95 6.90 14.09
N LEU A 151 -27.78 7.49 14.31
CA LEU A 151 -27.20 7.59 15.64
C LEU A 151 -27.91 8.69 16.46
N PRO A 152 -28.16 8.48 17.77
CA PRO A 152 -28.62 9.54 18.65
C PRO A 152 -27.57 10.65 18.75
N ARG A 153 -27.96 11.86 19.17
CA ARG A 153 -26.98 12.93 19.41
C ARG A 153 -25.97 12.47 20.47
N PRO A 154 -24.66 12.70 20.25
CA PRO A 154 -23.64 12.27 21.21
C PRO A 154 -23.75 13.08 22.49
N ASP A 155 -23.74 12.39 23.64
CA ASP A 155 -23.85 13.05 24.95
C ASP A 155 -22.51 13.70 25.38
N SER A 156 -21.39 13.28 24.76
CA SER A 156 -20.07 13.85 25.01
C SER A 156 -19.15 13.76 23.80
N ALA A 157 -18.18 14.67 23.69
CA ALA A 157 -17.13 14.63 22.68
C ALA A 157 -16.26 13.36 22.78
N LEU A 158 -16.13 12.81 24.00
CA LEU A 158 -15.44 11.54 24.26
C LEU A 158 -16.14 10.36 23.59
N GLU A 159 -17.47 10.36 23.51
CA GLU A 159 -18.20 9.29 22.83
C GLU A 159 -17.87 9.27 21.34
N VAL A 160 -17.73 10.44 20.70
CA VAL A 160 -17.37 10.57 19.29
C VAL A 160 -15.92 10.13 19.07
N LEU A 161 -15.01 10.56 19.94
CA LEU A 161 -13.57 10.26 19.88
C LEU A 161 -13.26 8.79 20.19
N LEU A 162 -13.91 8.21 21.21
CA LEU A 162 -13.85 6.78 21.50
C LEU A 162 -14.75 6.04 20.51
N ILE A 163 -14.23 5.86 19.29
CA ILE A 163 -14.79 4.93 18.32
C ILE A 163 -14.92 3.59 19.03
N ASN A 164 -16.16 3.13 19.26
CA ASN A 164 -16.40 1.74 19.61
C ASN A 164 -16.01 0.89 18.38
N PHE A 165 -14.70 0.66 18.21
CA PHE A 165 -14.05 0.15 16.99
C PHE A 165 -14.78 -1.03 16.35
N PRO A 166 -15.24 -2.06 17.11
CA PRO A 166 -15.92 -3.21 16.50
C PRO A 166 -17.27 -2.83 15.87
N ARG A 167 -18.02 -1.92 16.51
CA ARG A 167 -19.36 -1.53 16.06
C ARG A 167 -19.31 -0.45 14.99
N GLY A 168 -18.43 0.54 15.14
CA GLY A 168 -18.31 1.66 14.20
C GLY A 168 -17.74 1.25 12.83
N ILE A 169 -16.90 0.22 12.78
CA ILE A 169 -16.36 -0.30 11.51
C ILE A 169 -17.40 -1.17 10.77
N VAL A 170 -18.24 -1.91 11.52
CA VAL A 170 -19.17 -2.89 10.95
C VAL A 170 -20.55 -2.29 10.63
N TYR A 171 -20.99 -1.30 11.42
CA TYR A 171 -22.32 -0.70 11.34
C TYR A 171 -22.28 0.80 11.02
N GLY A 172 -21.41 1.22 10.11
CA GLY A 172 -21.39 2.61 9.63
C GLY A 172 -22.44 2.84 8.54
N CYS A 173 -23.27 3.87 8.71
CA CYS A 173 -24.19 4.35 7.67
C CYS A 173 -23.76 5.72 7.14
N GLY A 174 -24.04 5.98 5.87
CA GLY A 174 -23.69 7.24 5.20
C GLY A 174 -23.42 7.06 3.72
N ASP A 175 -23.05 8.17 3.08
CA ASP A 175 -22.64 8.22 1.68
C ASP A 175 -21.20 7.74 1.52
N LEU A 176 -20.96 6.44 1.71
CA LEU A 176 -19.62 5.89 1.87
C LEU A 176 -18.82 5.78 0.56
N ILE A 177 -19.06 6.67 -0.42
CA ILE A 177 -18.28 6.80 -1.65
C ILE A 177 -16.85 7.18 -1.27
N PHE A 178 -15.81 6.44 -1.68
CA PHE A 178 -15.77 5.16 -2.37
C PHE A 178 -15.47 4.01 -1.41
N SER A 179 -15.87 2.77 -1.74
CA SER A 179 -15.89 1.65 -0.77
C SER A 179 -14.53 1.34 -0.13
N SER A 180 -14.45 1.34 1.21
CA SER A 180 -13.23 0.96 1.95
C SER A 180 -12.74 -0.43 1.59
N HIS A 181 -13.64 -1.42 1.53
CA HIS A 181 -13.29 -2.79 1.20
C HIS A 181 -12.57 -2.86 -0.16
N MET A 182 -13.04 -2.07 -1.13
CA MET A 182 -12.40 -1.99 -2.43
C MET A 182 -11.07 -1.24 -2.40
N ILE A 183 -10.95 -0.15 -1.62
CA ILE A 183 -9.67 0.55 -1.41
C ILE A 183 -8.61 -0.42 -0.90
N PHE A 184 -8.89 -1.11 0.21
CA PHE A 184 -7.95 -2.05 0.81
C PHE A 184 -7.64 -3.21 -0.14
N THR A 185 -8.66 -3.83 -0.74
CA THR A 185 -8.48 -4.96 -1.65
C THR A 185 -7.62 -4.58 -2.86
N LEU A 186 -7.90 -3.46 -3.52
CA LEU A 186 -7.17 -3.01 -4.70
C LEU A 186 -5.73 -2.62 -4.36
N VAL A 187 -5.50 -1.91 -3.23
CA VAL A 187 -4.15 -1.60 -2.76
C VAL A 187 -3.38 -2.90 -2.52
N PHE A 188 -3.94 -3.87 -1.80
CA PHE A 188 -3.27 -5.15 -1.52
C PHE A 188 -2.95 -5.94 -2.78
N VAL A 189 -3.91 -6.07 -3.71
CA VAL A 189 -3.75 -6.79 -4.96
C VAL A 189 -2.69 -6.12 -5.84
N ARG A 190 -2.67 -4.78 -5.92
CA ARG A 190 -1.65 -4.01 -6.65
C ARG A 190 -0.26 -4.14 -6.01
N THR A 191 -0.17 -4.07 -4.69
CA THR A 191 1.09 -4.28 -3.96
C THR A 191 1.62 -5.70 -4.21
N TYR A 192 0.75 -6.72 -4.16
CA TYR A 192 1.13 -8.09 -4.49
C TYR A 192 1.48 -8.28 -5.97
N GLN A 193 0.80 -7.58 -6.89
CA GLN A 193 1.13 -7.60 -8.31
C GLN A 193 2.56 -7.11 -8.54
N LYS A 194 2.98 -6.06 -7.84
CA LYS A 194 4.31 -5.47 -7.96
C LYS A 194 5.40 -6.32 -7.31
N TYR A 195 5.20 -6.72 -6.05
CA TYR A 195 6.26 -7.37 -5.25
C TYR A 195 6.13 -8.90 -5.12
N GLY A 196 4.96 -9.46 -5.41
CA GLY A 196 4.72 -10.88 -5.39
C GLY A 196 5.46 -11.62 -6.51
N THR A 197 5.81 -12.88 -6.26
CA THR A 197 6.61 -13.70 -7.18
C THR A 197 5.77 -14.67 -8.00
N ARG A 198 4.71 -15.24 -7.41
CA ARG A 198 3.92 -16.33 -8.01
C ARG A 198 2.83 -15.78 -8.94
N ARG A 199 2.95 -16.06 -10.24
CA ARG A 199 1.97 -15.60 -11.27
C ARG A 199 0.55 -16.11 -11.03
N PHE A 200 0.40 -17.37 -10.61
CA PHE A 200 -0.93 -17.93 -10.32
C PHE A 200 -1.65 -17.16 -9.20
N ILE A 201 -0.93 -16.84 -8.11
CA ILE A 201 -1.51 -16.07 -6.99
C ILE A 201 -1.86 -14.65 -7.43
N LYS A 202 -1.09 -14.03 -8.33
CA LYS A 202 -1.42 -12.72 -8.91
C LYS A 202 -2.77 -12.74 -9.65
N GLN A 203 -2.97 -13.73 -10.52
CA GLN A 203 -4.24 -13.87 -11.24
C GLN A 203 -5.40 -14.18 -10.30
N PHE A 204 -5.17 -15.06 -9.33
CA PHE A 204 -6.16 -15.38 -8.31
C PHE A 204 -6.53 -14.15 -7.47
N ALA A 205 -5.57 -13.32 -7.08
CA ALA A 205 -5.81 -12.10 -6.32
C ALA A 205 -6.67 -11.09 -7.11
N TRP A 206 -6.43 -10.93 -8.42
CA TRP A 206 -7.29 -10.13 -9.29
C TRP A 206 -8.70 -10.70 -9.42
N LEU A 207 -8.82 -12.02 -9.59
CA LEU A 207 -10.12 -12.70 -9.62
C LEU A 207 -10.90 -12.47 -8.32
N LEU A 208 -10.24 -12.61 -7.16
CA LEU A 208 -10.85 -12.34 -5.86
C LEU A 208 -11.30 -10.86 -5.73
N ALA A 209 -10.54 -9.90 -6.25
CA ALA A 209 -10.95 -8.49 -6.24
C ALA A 209 -12.23 -8.24 -7.06
N VAL A 210 -12.36 -8.90 -8.21
CA VAL A 210 -13.56 -8.83 -9.06
C VAL A 210 -14.75 -9.52 -8.36
N ILE A 211 -14.55 -10.71 -7.80
CA ILE A 211 -15.60 -11.40 -7.03
C ILE A 211 -16.04 -10.57 -5.83
N GLN A 212 -15.09 -9.98 -5.08
CA GLN A 212 -15.37 -9.09 -3.96
C GLN A 212 -16.21 -7.88 -4.40
N SER A 213 -15.92 -7.29 -5.56
CA SER A 213 -16.67 -6.17 -6.13
C SER A 213 -18.15 -6.54 -6.32
N PHE A 214 -18.42 -7.69 -6.95
CA PHE A 214 -19.79 -8.16 -7.16
C PHE A 214 -20.49 -8.51 -5.85
N LEU A 215 -19.80 -9.18 -4.91
CA LEU A 215 -20.39 -9.55 -3.62
C LEU A 215 -20.73 -8.33 -2.75
N ILE A 216 -19.94 -7.26 -2.81
CA ILE A 216 -20.23 -6.00 -2.10
C ILE A 216 -21.56 -5.40 -2.59
N VAL A 217 -21.75 -5.33 -3.91
CA VAL A 217 -22.98 -4.80 -4.52
C VAL A 217 -24.17 -5.72 -4.26
N ALA A 218 -23.99 -7.04 -4.42
CA ALA A 218 -25.05 -8.03 -4.20
C ALA A 218 -25.49 -8.13 -2.72
N SER A 219 -24.56 -7.85 -1.78
CA SER A 219 -24.88 -7.74 -0.34
C SER A 219 -25.49 -6.39 0.07
N ARG A 220 -25.74 -5.50 -0.90
CA ARG A 220 -26.32 -4.16 -0.70
C ARG A 220 -25.53 -3.29 0.29
N LYS A 221 -24.22 -3.53 0.44
CA LYS A 221 -23.38 -2.73 1.36
C LYS A 221 -23.01 -1.37 0.79
N HIS A 222 -22.77 -1.35 -0.51
CA HIS A 222 -22.37 -0.19 -1.28
C HIS A 222 -23.13 -0.16 -2.59
N TYR A 223 -23.28 1.03 -3.16
CA TYR A 223 -23.77 1.19 -4.52
C TYR A 223 -22.69 0.80 -5.52
N THR A 224 -23.09 0.53 -6.76
CA THR A 224 -22.16 0.24 -7.85
C THR A 224 -21.19 1.40 -8.09
N VAL A 225 -21.65 2.65 -7.92
CA VAL A 225 -20.80 3.84 -8.05
C VAL A 225 -19.63 3.82 -7.05
N ASP A 226 -19.85 3.41 -5.80
CA ASP A 226 -18.81 3.34 -4.77
C ASP A 226 -17.69 2.36 -5.16
N VAL A 227 -18.06 1.27 -5.83
CA VAL A 227 -17.13 0.22 -6.29
C VAL A 227 -16.39 0.67 -7.55
N VAL A 228 -17.12 1.18 -8.54
CA VAL A 228 -16.55 1.64 -9.82
C VAL A 228 -15.60 2.81 -9.62
N VAL A 229 -15.98 3.81 -8.82
CA VAL A 229 -15.11 4.94 -8.48
C VAL A 229 -13.87 4.47 -7.71
N ALA A 230 -13.98 3.49 -6.81
CA ALA A 230 -12.82 2.90 -6.16
C ALA A 230 -11.84 2.28 -7.17
N TRP A 231 -12.33 1.56 -8.18
CA TRP A 231 -11.51 0.97 -9.23
C TRP A 231 -10.72 2.03 -10.02
N TYR A 232 -11.30 3.18 -10.32
CA TYR A 232 -10.57 4.24 -11.02
C TYR A 232 -9.59 4.98 -10.10
N THR A 233 -10.10 5.50 -8.98
CA THR A 233 -9.36 6.39 -8.09
C THR A 233 -8.18 5.69 -7.44
N VAL A 234 -8.35 4.47 -6.91
CA VAL A 234 -7.26 3.77 -6.22
C VAL A 234 -6.12 3.45 -7.18
N ASN A 235 -6.45 3.00 -8.39
CA ASN A 235 -5.43 2.70 -9.41
C ASN A 235 -4.68 3.96 -9.85
N LEU A 236 -5.35 5.10 -9.93
CA LEU A 236 -4.76 6.40 -10.23
C LEU A 236 -3.85 6.89 -9.09
N VAL A 237 -4.32 6.81 -7.85
CA VAL A 237 -3.56 7.17 -6.64
C VAL A 237 -2.28 6.34 -6.53
N VAL A 238 -2.40 5.02 -6.69
CA VAL A 238 -1.23 4.11 -6.69
C VAL A 238 -0.24 4.52 -7.78
N PHE A 239 -0.70 4.81 -9.00
CA PHE A 239 0.17 5.22 -10.10
C PHE A 239 0.94 6.52 -9.81
N PHE A 240 0.27 7.54 -9.29
CA PHE A 240 0.92 8.82 -8.99
C PHE A 240 1.90 8.72 -7.82
N ILE A 241 1.51 8.03 -6.75
CA ILE A 241 2.38 7.86 -5.58
C ILE A 241 3.57 6.98 -5.92
N ASP A 242 3.39 5.90 -6.68
CA ASP A 242 4.51 5.04 -7.10
C ASP A 242 5.54 5.79 -7.95
N LYS A 243 5.13 6.77 -8.76
CA LYS A 243 6.06 7.63 -9.51
C LYS A 243 6.88 8.58 -8.64
N LYS A 244 6.37 8.92 -7.45
CA LYS A 244 7.02 9.84 -6.51
C LYS A 244 7.87 9.11 -5.47
N LEU A 245 7.55 7.86 -5.18
CA LEU A 245 8.32 7.06 -4.23
C LEU A 245 9.54 6.42 -4.91
N PRO A 246 10.75 6.52 -4.32
CA PRO A 246 11.94 5.87 -4.84
C PRO A 246 11.71 4.36 -4.94
N GLU A 247 12.34 3.65 -5.88
CA GLU A 247 12.22 2.20 -5.97
C GLU A 247 12.79 1.52 -4.70
N MET A 248 12.21 0.39 -4.27
CA MET A 248 12.73 -0.28 -3.06
C MET A 248 14.13 -0.82 -3.36
N PRO A 249 15.09 -0.70 -2.43
CA PRO A 249 16.41 -1.27 -2.63
C PRO A 249 16.29 -2.78 -2.81
N ASP A 250 16.66 -3.27 -3.99
CA ASP A 250 16.66 -4.69 -4.29
C ASP A 250 17.70 -5.41 -3.40
N ARG A 251 17.21 -6.19 -2.45
CA ARG A 251 18.01 -7.03 -1.54
C ARG A 251 18.87 -8.09 -2.25
N THR A 252 18.71 -8.28 -3.56
CA THR A 252 19.58 -9.15 -4.37
C THR A 252 20.95 -8.53 -4.64
N SER A 253 21.09 -7.21 -4.49
CA SER A 253 22.33 -6.46 -4.72
C SER A 253 23.08 -6.09 -3.43
N GLY A 254 22.44 -6.22 -2.27
CA GLY A 254 22.92 -5.69 -0.98
C GLY A 254 23.80 -6.64 -0.14
N ALA A 255 24.24 -7.78 -0.67
CA ALA A 255 25.17 -8.66 0.05
C ALA A 255 26.61 -8.11 0.12
N SER A 256 26.90 -7.00 -0.56
CA SER A 256 28.23 -6.37 -0.64
C SER A 256 28.35 -5.04 0.11
N LEU A 257 27.32 -4.58 0.85
CA LEU A 257 27.30 -3.21 1.39
C LEU A 257 26.93 -3.08 2.87
N LEU A 258 27.01 -4.16 3.65
CA LEU A 258 26.81 -4.10 5.11
C LEU A 258 28.03 -4.66 5.87
N LEU A 259 29.11 -3.88 5.84
CA LEU A 259 30.13 -3.83 6.89
C LEU A 259 30.48 -2.36 7.12
N PRO A 260 29.85 -1.65 8.08
CA PRO A 260 30.40 -0.43 8.61
C PRO A 260 31.42 -0.83 9.68
N LEU A 261 32.71 -0.77 9.32
CA LEU A 261 33.81 -0.81 10.29
C LEU A 261 33.72 0.42 11.18
N THR A 262 33.37 0.17 12.43
CA THR A 262 33.79 0.86 13.66
C THR A 262 34.53 2.19 13.48
N SER A 263 33.82 3.30 13.70
CA SER A 263 34.43 4.59 14.02
C SER A 263 34.74 4.65 15.51
N LYS A 264 36.00 4.45 15.90
CA LYS A 264 36.54 5.03 17.15
C LYS A 264 38.07 5.15 17.14
N ASP A 265 38.47 6.40 17.38
CA ASP A 265 39.73 6.90 17.95
C ASP A 265 41.02 7.02 17.09
N LYS A 266 41.26 8.28 16.66
CA LYS A 266 42.47 9.11 16.89
C LYS A 266 43.85 8.42 16.93
N ASP A 267 44.78 8.83 16.05
CA ASP A 267 45.80 9.85 16.40
C ASP A 267 46.79 10.19 15.25
N SER A 268 47.13 11.49 15.18
CA SER A 268 48.39 12.14 14.79
C SER A 268 49.24 11.70 13.57
N LYS A 269 49.27 12.60 12.57
CA LYS A 269 50.43 13.34 12.01
C LYS A 269 51.69 12.58 11.51
N ASN A 270 52.01 12.91 10.24
CA ASN A 270 53.33 13.10 9.59
C ASN A 270 53.98 11.98 8.74
N LYS A 271 54.34 12.44 7.52
CA LYS A 271 55.59 12.28 6.75
C LYS A 271 55.68 11.24 5.61
N GLU A 272 55.83 11.85 4.42
CA GLU A 272 56.84 11.59 3.38
C GLU A 272 56.85 10.25 2.63
N GLU A 273 56.56 10.38 1.33
CA GLU A 273 57.41 9.97 0.20
C GLU A 273 58.23 8.69 0.36
N ASN A 274 57.97 7.70 -0.49
CA ASN A 274 59.01 7.16 -1.35
C ASN A 274 58.43 6.40 -2.54
N HIS A 275 58.93 6.78 -3.72
CA HIS A 275 58.74 6.18 -5.02
C HIS A 275 59.01 4.67 -5.03
N LYS A 276 58.23 3.89 -5.79
CA LYS A 276 58.80 2.98 -6.79
C LYS A 276 57.79 2.58 -7.87
N LEU A 277 58.28 2.78 -9.08
CA LEU A 277 57.73 2.59 -10.41
C LEU A 277 57.32 1.14 -10.76
N LEU A 278 56.41 1.05 -11.74
CA LEU A 278 56.33 0.08 -12.85
C LEU A 278 56.08 -1.41 -12.55
N ASN A 279 54.87 -1.88 -12.87
CA ASN A 279 54.52 -3.04 -13.74
C ASN A 279 53.00 -3.23 -13.63
N GLY A 280 52.17 -3.56 -14.61
CA GLY A 280 52.32 -4.23 -15.89
C GLY A 280 50.89 -4.69 -16.29
N ASN A 281 50.58 -4.56 -17.57
CA ASN A 281 49.29 -4.73 -18.23
C ASN A 281 48.72 -6.16 -18.16
N SER A 282 47.45 -6.36 -17.76
CA SER A 282 46.55 -7.49 -18.13
C SER A 282 45.18 -7.23 -17.48
N GLY A 283 44.06 -7.08 -18.18
CA GLY A 283 43.37 -8.07 -19.02
C GLY A 283 41.91 -8.14 -18.53
N ASP A 284 41.03 -7.39 -19.18
CA ASP A 284 39.58 -7.33 -18.91
C ASP A 284 38.83 -8.53 -19.52
N PRO A 285 37.87 -9.16 -18.82
CA PRO A 285 36.81 -9.91 -19.48
C PRO A 285 35.50 -9.11 -19.45
N THR A 286 35.14 -8.60 -20.62
CA THR A 286 33.77 -8.24 -20.99
C THR A 286 32.88 -9.49 -21.00
N ASP A 287 31.72 -9.41 -20.34
CA ASP A 287 30.40 -9.52 -20.99
C ASP A 287 29.28 -9.77 -19.94
N ARG A 288 28.64 -8.68 -19.48
CA ARG A 288 27.33 -8.75 -18.80
C ARG A 288 26.32 -7.95 -19.61
N ARG A 289 25.76 -8.63 -20.62
CA ARG A 289 24.56 -8.26 -21.38
C ARG A 289 23.50 -7.54 -20.52
N GLN A 290 23.45 -6.22 -20.66
CA GLN A 290 22.46 -5.34 -20.04
C GLN A 290 21.26 -5.21 -20.99
N ARG A 291 20.06 -5.57 -20.52
CA ARG A 291 18.81 -5.42 -21.28
C ARG A 291 18.33 -3.97 -21.17
N THR A 292 18.09 -3.38 -22.33
CA THR A 292 17.70 -2.00 -22.65
C THR A 292 16.56 -1.46 -21.79
N GLN A 293 16.79 -0.31 -21.13
CA GLN A 293 15.72 0.59 -20.69
C GLN A 293 15.26 1.41 -21.89
N VAL A 294 13.98 1.30 -22.25
CA VAL A 294 13.29 2.27 -23.09
C VAL A 294 12.45 3.14 -22.16
N ASN A 295 12.89 4.36 -21.93
CA ASN A 295 11.99 5.46 -21.61
C ASN A 295 12.60 6.78 -22.11
N GLY A 296 12.15 7.22 -23.28
CA GLY A 296 12.49 8.52 -23.83
C GLY A 296 11.88 9.63 -22.97
N LYS A 297 12.74 10.45 -22.37
CA LYS A 297 12.43 11.84 -22.05
C LYS A 297 13.16 12.67 -23.09
N ASN A 298 12.41 13.32 -23.98
CA ASN A 298 12.92 14.42 -24.78
C ASN A 298 13.26 15.56 -23.81
N LEU A 299 14.53 15.96 -23.80
CA LEU A 299 14.99 17.23 -23.26
C LEU A 299 15.39 18.07 -24.48
N GLU A 300 14.79 19.25 -24.61
CA GLU A 300 15.16 20.26 -25.59
C GLU A 300 16.60 20.71 -25.36
N ASP A 301 17.46 20.56 -26.37
CA ASP A 301 18.75 21.26 -26.43
C ASP A 301 18.56 22.57 -27.20
N GLY A 302 18.60 23.68 -26.46
CA GLY A 302 19.02 24.96 -27.01
C GLY A 302 20.53 25.07 -26.86
N ASN A 303 21.24 25.25 -27.98
CA ASN A 303 22.51 25.97 -27.91
C ASN A 303 22.73 26.84 -29.15
N THR A 304 22.70 28.13 -28.87
CA THR A 304 23.17 29.27 -29.65
C THR A 304 24.63 29.11 -30.07
N GLY A 305 24.92 29.25 -31.37
CA GLY A 305 26.25 29.53 -31.91
C GLY A 305 26.17 30.77 -32.80
N HIS A 306 26.85 31.84 -32.39
CA HIS A 306 26.97 33.12 -33.12
C HIS A 306 28.33 33.14 -33.90
N PRO A 307 28.63 34.21 -34.66
CA PRO A 307 28.81 34.28 -36.12
C PRO A 307 30.27 34.21 -36.60
N ASP A 308 30.51 34.14 -37.92
CA ASP A 308 31.44 35.04 -38.63
C ASP A 308 31.47 34.84 -40.17
N THR A 309 30.91 35.86 -40.84
CA THR A 309 31.32 36.64 -42.04
C THR A 309 32.35 36.15 -43.09
N ALA A 310 31.99 36.41 -44.37
CA ALA A 310 32.78 36.64 -45.61
C ALA A 310 33.40 35.40 -46.30
N MET A 311 33.39 35.22 -47.64
CA MET A 311 33.41 36.20 -48.76
C MET A 311 33.03 35.52 -50.12
N ASN A 312 32.42 36.32 -51.02
CA ASN A 312 32.32 36.31 -52.51
C ASN A 312 33.00 35.18 -53.33
N GLY A 313 32.55 34.78 -54.53
CA GLY A 313 31.56 35.29 -55.49
C GLY A 313 31.80 34.63 -56.87
N VAL A 314 30.82 34.76 -57.78
CA VAL A 314 30.80 34.49 -59.25
C VAL A 314 31.24 33.09 -59.72
#